data_AF-A0A371BFQ3-F1
#
_entry.id   AF-A0A371BFQ3-F1
#
_cell.length_a   1.000
_cell.length_b   1.000
_cell.length_c   1.000
_cell.angle_alpha   90.00
_cell.angle_beta   90.00
_cell.angle_gamma   90.00
#
_symmetry.space_group_name_H-M   'P 1'
#
loop_
_entity.id
_entity.type
_entity.pdbx_description
1 polymer ?
#
loop_
_entity_poly.entity_id
_entity_poly.type
_entity_poly.pdbx_seq_one_letter_code
_entity_poly.pdbx_strand_id
1 'polypeptide(L)' 'MVHALQDADVRWWHWHPDYLPDDVWHVVRLAKGWRDGMLPRTGGIEEQPAMLVAEIEIVLTAWSKMEAAAMKRAREK' A
#
# COMPACT_ATOMS: atom_id res chain seq x y z
N MET A 1 -17.05 -2.31 -10.08
CA MET A 1 -16.43 -2.31 -8.73
C MET A 1 -15.01 -2.89 -8.74
N VAL A 2 -14.81 -4.11 -9.29
CA VAL A 2 -13.47 -4.74 -9.42
C VAL A 2 -12.46 -3.87 -10.20
N HIS A 3 -12.89 -3.25 -11.31
CA HIS A 3 -12.04 -2.34 -12.08
C HIS A 3 -11.56 -1.09 -11.33
N ALA A 4 -12.35 -0.56 -10.38
CA ALA A 4 -11.97 0.64 -9.63
C ALA A 4 -10.90 0.36 -8.55
N LEU A 5 -10.89 -0.86 -8.01
CA LEU A 5 -9.87 -1.36 -7.09
C LEU A 5 -8.56 -1.66 -7.83
N GLN A 6 -8.64 -2.33 -8.99
CA GLN A 6 -7.48 -2.55 -9.85
C GLN A 6 -6.85 -1.24 -10.31
N ASP A 7 -7.66 -0.22 -10.63
CA ASP A 7 -7.19 1.11 -11.00
C ASP A 7 -6.42 1.85 -9.90
N ALA A 8 -6.80 1.65 -8.63
CA ALA A 8 -6.14 2.27 -7.50
C ALA A 8 -4.82 1.57 -7.17
N ASP A 9 -4.81 0.23 -7.23
CA ASP A 9 -3.61 -0.59 -7.08
C ASP A 9 -2.60 -0.29 -8.20
N VAL A 10 -3.05 -0.27 -9.47
CA VAL A 10 -2.23 0.08 -10.64
C VAL A 10 -1.70 1.51 -10.55
N ARG A 11 -2.50 2.48 -10.10
CA ARG A 11 -2.06 3.88 -9.94
C ARG A 11 -0.98 4.04 -8.87
N TRP A 12 -1.08 3.34 -7.74
CA TRP A 12 -0.05 3.40 -6.70
C TRP A 12 1.29 2.86 -7.22
N TRP A 13 1.25 1.75 -7.95
CA TRP A 13 2.44 1.11 -8.54
C TRP A 13 3.05 1.88 -9.72
N HIS A 14 2.25 2.62 -10.50
CA HIS A 14 2.73 3.31 -11.70
C HIS A 14 3.08 4.78 -11.50
N TRP A 15 2.52 5.48 -10.50
CA TRP A 15 2.85 6.90 -10.27
C TRP A 15 4.03 7.13 -9.35
N HIS A 16 4.38 6.16 -8.52
CA HIS A 16 5.46 6.29 -7.54
C HIS A 16 6.79 5.55 -7.82
N PRO A 17 7.01 4.77 -8.90
CA PRO A 17 8.23 3.98 -9.04
C PRO A 17 9.49 4.78 -9.39
N ASP A 18 9.37 5.92 -10.06
CA ASP A 18 10.56 6.57 -10.66
C ASP A 18 11.21 7.65 -9.79
N TYR A 19 10.59 8.05 -8.66
CA TYR A 19 11.05 9.21 -7.87
C TYR A 19 11.16 8.97 -6.36
N LEU A 20 10.87 7.76 -5.88
CA LEU A 20 11.04 7.45 -4.47
C LEU A 20 12.41 6.84 -4.21
N PRO A 21 13.14 7.31 -3.19
CA PRO A 21 14.32 6.64 -2.68
C PRO A 21 14.07 5.15 -2.36
N ASP A 22 15.09 4.31 -2.54
CA ASP A 22 15.00 2.85 -2.44
C ASP A 22 14.47 2.35 -1.07
N ASP A 23 14.80 3.07 0.00
CA ASP A 23 14.32 2.83 1.36
C ASP A 23 12.81 3.07 1.50
N VAL A 24 12.28 4.13 0.89
CA VAL A 24 10.83 4.37 0.82
C VAL A 24 10.15 3.28 -0.02
N TRP A 25 10.79 2.85 -1.12
CA TRP A 25 10.28 1.79 -1.98
C TRP A 25 10.27 0.40 -1.32
N HIS A 26 11.17 0.18 -0.37
CA HIS A 26 11.17 -0.99 0.49
C HIS A 26 9.93 -1.03 1.40
N VAL A 27 9.59 0.08 2.05
CA VAL A 27 8.38 0.20 2.89
C VAL A 27 7.12 -0.07 2.08
N VAL A 28 7.00 0.51 0.88
CA VAL A 28 5.82 0.30 0.01
C VAL A 28 5.67 -1.17 -0.39
N ARG A 29 6.78 -1.87 -0.69
CA ARG A 29 6.77 -3.31 -0.97
C ARG A 29 6.32 -4.14 0.23
N LEU A 30 6.80 -3.81 1.42
CA LEU A 30 6.37 -4.49 2.66
C LEU A 30 4.89 -4.26 2.93
N ALA A 31 4.40 -3.02 2.78
CA ALA A 31 3.00 -2.69 2.93
C ALA A 31 2.10 -3.48 1.96
N LYS A 32 2.52 -3.63 0.70
CA LYS A 32 1.80 -4.52 -0.23
C LYS A 32 1.79 -5.97 0.27
N GLY A 33 2.95 -6.48 0.69
CA GLY A 33 3.05 -7.83 1.24
C GLY A 33 2.04 -8.05 2.38
N TRP A 34 2.00 -7.13 3.34
CA TRP A 34 1.07 -7.20 4.48
C TRP A 34 -0.40 -7.17 4.04
N ARG A 35 -0.74 -6.27 3.13
CA ARG A 35 -2.08 -6.18 2.55
C ARG A 35 -2.50 -7.48 1.86
N ASP A 36 -1.59 -8.11 1.14
CA ASP A 36 -1.81 -9.35 0.40
C ASP A 36 -1.75 -10.59 1.33
N GLY A 37 -1.64 -10.39 2.66
CA GLY A 37 -1.57 -11.46 3.66
C GLY A 37 -0.20 -12.15 3.74
N MET A 38 0.82 -11.63 3.05
CA MET A 38 2.20 -12.08 3.14
C MET A 38 2.90 -11.38 4.31
N LEU A 39 2.84 -12.02 5.48
CA LEU A 39 3.63 -11.61 6.64
C LEU A 39 5.12 -11.87 6.40
N PRO A 40 6.03 -11.08 7.02
CA PRO A 40 7.46 -11.31 6.90
C PRO A 40 7.81 -12.73 7.37
N ARG A 41 8.65 -13.44 6.58
CA ARG A 41 8.99 -14.87 6.78
C ARG A 41 9.68 -15.16 8.11
N THR A 42 10.24 -14.15 8.76
CA THR A 42 10.92 -14.27 10.06
C THR A 42 10.45 -13.13 10.97
N GLY A 43 10.00 -13.50 12.16
CA GLY A 43 9.71 -12.60 13.27
C GLY A 43 8.34 -11.94 13.33
N GLY A 44 7.49 -12.14 12.32
CA GLY A 44 6.15 -11.54 12.31
C GLY A 44 6.20 -10.01 12.40
N ILE A 45 5.03 -9.40 12.66
CA ILE A 45 4.90 -7.93 12.83
C ILE A 45 5.57 -7.48 14.14
N GLU A 46 5.55 -8.34 15.16
CA GLU A 46 6.00 -8.02 16.52
C GLU A 46 7.53 -7.89 16.66
N GLU A 47 8.31 -8.54 15.79
CA GLU A 47 9.77 -8.39 15.76
C GLU A 47 10.25 -7.27 14.83
N GLN A 48 9.34 -6.54 14.16
CA GLN A 48 9.73 -5.39 13.34
C GLN A 48 9.99 -4.16 14.22
N PRO A 49 10.96 -3.30 13.85
CA PRO A 49 11.11 -2.00 14.50
C PRO A 49 9.79 -1.21 14.46
N ALA A 50 9.38 -0.64 15.60
CA ALA A 50 8.11 0.11 15.69
C ALA A 50 7.98 1.22 14.64
N MET A 51 9.11 1.83 14.24
CA MET A 51 9.14 2.83 13.18
C MET A 51 8.77 2.23 11.81
N LEU A 52 9.30 1.06 11.47
CA LEU A 52 8.98 0.38 10.22
C LEU A 52 7.50 0.00 10.15
N VAL A 53 6.93 -0.46 11.28
CA VAL A 53 5.49 -0.78 11.37
C VAL A 53 4.66 0.48 11.10
N ALA A 54 4.98 1.60 11.76
CA ALA A 54 4.26 2.86 11.57
C ALA A 54 4.37 3.39 10.12
N GLU A 55 5.54 3.27 9.48
CA GLU A 55 5.71 3.63 8.07
C GLU A 55 4.82 2.78 7.14
N ILE A 56 4.76 1.46 7.39
CA ILE A 56 3.87 0.55 6.66
C ILE A 56 2.41 0.95 6.85
N GLU A 57 1.97 1.24 8.07
CA GLU A 57 0.60 1.65 8.38
C GLU A 57 0.21 2.97 7.70
N ILE A 58 1.13 3.94 7.61
CA ILE A 58 0.92 5.19 6.88
C ILE A 58 0.65 4.90 5.40
N VAL A 59 1.46 4.05 4.77
CA VAL A 59 1.27 3.64 3.37
C VAL A 59 -0.08 2.96 3.18
N LEU A 60 -0.44 2.00 4.03
CA LEU A 60 -1.72 1.30 3.96
C LEU A 60 -2.92 2.24 4.14
N THR A 61 -2.80 3.23 5.03
CA THR A 61 -3.84 4.25 5.25
C THR A 61 -4.01 5.14 4.02
N ALA A 62 -2.91 5.60 3.43
CA ALA A 62 -2.95 6.40 2.20
C ALA A 62 -3.59 5.62 1.05
N TRP A 63 -3.22 4.34 0.89
CA TRP A 63 -3.78 3.45 -0.12
C TRP A 63 -5.29 3.29 0.05
N SER A 64 -5.76 3.00 1.27
CA SER A 64 -7.18 2.81 1.57
C SER A 64 -8.03 4.05 1.25
N LYS A 65 -7.50 5.26 1.52
CA LYS A 65 -8.16 6.52 1.16
C LYS A 65 -8.31 6.69 -0.35
N MET A 66 -7.29 6.29 -1.12
CA MET A 66 -7.33 6.37 -2.58
C MET A 66 -8.33 5.37 -3.18
N GLU A 67 -8.40 4.15 -2.64
CA GLU A 67 -9.39 3.15 -3.05
C GLU A 67 -10.81 3.65 -2.78
N ALA A 68 -11.06 4.20 -1.60
CA ALA A 68 -12.35 4.79 -1.26
C ALA A 68 -12.73 5.93 -2.22
N ALA A 69 -11.77 6.80 -2.57
CA ALA A 69 -11.99 7.87 -3.53
C ALA A 69 -12.28 7.33 -4.94
N ALA A 70 -11.56 6.29 -5.39
CA ALA A 70 -11.79 5.64 -6.68
C ALA A 70 -13.16 4.95 -6.75
N MET A 71 -13.53 4.23 -5.68
CA MET A 71 -14.86 3.61 -5.57
C MET A 71 -15.98 4.64 -5.59
N LYS A 72 -15.83 5.77 -4.89
CA LYS A 72 -16.81 6.86 -4.92
C LYS A 72 -17.01 7.39 -6.35
N ARG A 73 -15.93 7.71 -7.05
CA ARG A 73 -15.98 8.16 -8.45
C ARG A 73 -16.63 7.14 -9.39
N ALA A 74 -16.44 5.85 -9.13
CA ALA A 74 -17.03 4.78 -9.94
C ALA A 74 -18.53 4.56 -9.67
N ARG A 75 -19.06 5.01 -8.52
CA ARG A 75 -20.50 4.96 -8.20
C ARG A 75 -21.27 6.17 -8.73
N GLU A 76 -20.58 7.28 -8.97
CA GLU A 76 -21.14 8.52 -9.51
C GLU A 76 -21.17 8.55 -11.05
N LYS A 77 -20.62 7.51 -11.70
CA LYS A 77 -20.68 7.26 -13.15
C LYS A 77 -21.67 6.15 -13.46
#